data_AF-B4IPM0-F1
#
_entry.id   AF-B4IPM0-F1
#
_cell.length_a   1.000
_cell.length_b   1.000
_cell.length_c   1.000
_cell.angle_alpha   90.00
_cell.angle_beta   90.00
_cell.angle_gamma   90.00
#
_symmetry.space_group_name_H-M   'P 1'
#
loop_
_entity.id
_entity.type
_entity.pdbx_description
1 polymer ?
#
loop_
_entity_poly.entity_id
_entity_poly.type
_entity_poly.pdbx_seq_one_letter_code
_entity_poly.pdbx_strand_id
1 'polypeptide(L)'
;MFLAKSLVCLALLAVANAQFDTNYASGRSGMVHLFEWKWDDIAAECENFLGPNGFAGVQVSPVNENAVKDSRPWWERYQPISYKLETRSGNEQQFASMVKRCNAVGVRIYVDVIFNHMAADGGTYGTGGSTARHQHPELSWSALFLAGLLLDLRPSTTTRRQPSAQLRAGRSA
;
A
#
# COMPACT_ATOMS: atom_id res chain seq x y z
N MET A 1 -35.90 -11.72 23.81
CA MET A 1 -35.81 -10.44 23.05
C MET A 1 -34.74 -9.49 23.57
N PHE A 2 -34.61 -9.24 24.89
CA PHE A 2 -33.59 -8.33 25.44
C PHE A 2 -32.13 -8.81 25.26
N LEU A 3 -31.87 -10.11 25.39
CA LEU A 3 -30.53 -10.68 25.22
C LEU A 3 -29.98 -10.50 23.79
N ALA A 4 -30.82 -10.76 22.78
CA ALA A 4 -30.46 -10.59 21.36
C ALA A 4 -30.16 -9.12 21.01
N LYS A 5 -30.97 -8.17 21.52
CA LYS A 5 -30.72 -6.73 21.33
C LYS A 5 -29.41 -6.28 22.00
N SER A 6 -29.11 -6.81 23.19
CA SER A 6 -27.88 -6.49 23.91
C SER A 6 -26.64 -7.01 23.20
N LEU A 7 -26.70 -8.24 22.66
CA LEU A 7 -25.64 -8.83 21.84
C LEU A 7 -25.38 -8.03 20.55
N VAL A 8 -26.45 -7.60 19.87
CA VAL A 8 -26.32 -6.75 18.67
C VAL A 8 -25.69 -5.40 19.02
N CYS A 9 -26.11 -4.75 20.11
CA CYS A 9 -25.48 -3.50 20.55
C CYS A 9 -23.99 -3.68 20.90
N LEU A 10 -23.63 -4.75 21.61
CA LEU A 10 -22.22 -5.08 21.93
C LEU A 10 -21.39 -5.33 20.67
N ALA A 11 -21.93 -6.04 19.68
CA ALA A 11 -21.25 -6.26 18.40
C ALA A 11 -21.04 -4.95 17.63
N LEU A 12 -22.06 -4.08 17.56
CA LEU A 12 -21.95 -2.78 16.90
C LEU A 12 -20.93 -1.86 17.59
N LEU A 13 -20.90 -1.87 18.93
CA LEU A 13 -19.90 -1.13 19.71
C LEU A 13 -18.48 -1.67 19.49
N ALA A 14 -18.30 -2.99 19.39
CA ALA A 14 -17.00 -3.59 19.11
C ALA A 14 -16.49 -3.20 17.72
N VAL A 15 -17.36 -3.25 16.69
CA VAL A 15 -17.00 -2.82 15.32
C VAL A 15 -16.69 -1.33 15.26
N ALA A 16 -17.45 -0.49 15.97
CA ALA A 16 -17.21 0.95 16.04
C ALA A 16 -15.89 1.31 16.72
N ASN A 17 -15.44 0.54 17.72
CA ASN A 17 -14.13 0.75 18.36
C ASN A 17 -12.97 0.25 17.49
N ALA A 18 -13.17 -0.82 16.70
CA ALA A 18 -12.13 -1.39 15.85
C ALA A 18 -11.80 -0.53 14.61
N GLN A 19 -12.67 0.42 14.22
CA GLN A 19 -12.46 1.20 12.99
C GLN A 19 -11.27 2.18 13.05
N PHE A 20 -10.75 2.48 14.25
CA PHE A 20 -9.68 3.46 14.46
C PHE A 20 -8.38 2.81 14.95
N ASP A 21 -8.10 1.58 14.53
CA ASP A 21 -6.80 0.96 14.82
C ASP A 21 -5.72 1.48 13.86
N THR A 22 -4.81 2.26 14.42
CA THR A 22 -3.64 2.77 13.68
C THR A 22 -2.59 1.69 13.44
N ASN A 23 -2.62 0.56 14.15
CA ASN A 23 -1.59 -0.50 14.16
C ASN A 23 -0.24 -0.07 14.76
N TYR A 24 -0.23 1.00 15.57
CA TYR A 24 0.97 1.42 16.31
C TYR A 24 1.45 0.33 17.27
N ALA A 25 2.78 0.21 17.44
CA ALA A 25 3.31 -0.61 18.51
C ALA A 25 3.01 0.02 19.87
N SER A 26 2.90 -0.81 20.92
CA SER A 26 2.53 -0.35 22.26
C SER A 26 3.53 0.67 22.81
N GLY A 27 3.02 1.67 23.53
CA GLY A 27 3.85 2.73 24.15
C GLY A 27 4.40 3.77 23.16
N ARG A 28 3.89 3.82 21.92
CA ARG A 28 4.33 4.75 20.88
C ARG A 28 3.17 5.65 20.43
N SER A 29 3.47 6.86 20.01
CA SER A 29 2.49 7.80 19.48
C SER A 29 3.10 8.74 18.46
N GLY A 30 2.26 9.47 17.73
CA GLY A 30 2.72 10.44 16.73
C GLY A 30 3.14 9.80 15.41
N MET A 31 2.77 10.46 14.32
CA MET A 31 3.20 10.13 12.97
C MET A 31 3.88 11.35 12.36
N VAL A 32 4.94 11.12 11.59
CA VAL A 32 5.66 12.17 10.88
C VAL A 32 5.48 11.99 9.38
N HIS A 33 5.21 13.08 8.67
CA HIS A 33 5.26 13.08 7.21
C HIS A 33 6.67 13.47 6.76
N LEU A 34 7.47 12.49 6.34
CA LEU A 34 8.82 12.72 5.79
C LEU A 34 8.73 13.01 4.30
N PHE A 35 8.19 14.20 4.00
CA PHE A 35 7.86 14.65 2.66
C PHE A 35 9.10 14.68 1.74
N GLU A 36 9.05 13.92 0.65
CA GLU A 36 10.09 13.81 -0.39
C GLU A 36 11.41 13.14 0.03
N TRP A 37 11.45 12.48 1.19
CA TRP A 37 12.66 11.76 1.63
C TRP A 37 12.90 10.50 0.79
N LYS A 38 14.15 10.02 0.74
CA LYS A 38 14.50 8.74 0.13
C LYS A 38 14.32 7.59 1.11
N TRP A 39 14.11 6.37 0.60
CA TRP A 39 13.73 5.24 1.44
C TRP A 39 14.85 4.83 2.39
N ASP A 40 16.10 4.91 1.94
CA ASP A 40 17.27 4.62 2.78
C ASP A 40 17.44 5.65 3.90
N ASP A 41 17.13 6.93 3.64
CA ASP A 41 17.17 8.01 4.63
C ASP A 41 16.08 7.82 5.70
N ILE A 42 14.85 7.48 5.27
CA ILE A 42 13.75 7.16 6.19
C ILE A 42 14.10 5.95 7.05
N ALA A 43 14.71 4.92 6.48
CA ALA A 43 15.10 3.73 7.22
C ALA A 43 16.14 4.06 8.31
N ALA A 44 17.12 4.92 8.00
CA ALA A 44 18.08 5.41 8.98
C ALA A 44 17.41 6.28 10.06
N GLU A 45 16.46 7.14 9.67
CA GLU A 45 15.73 8.00 10.58
C GLU A 45 14.84 7.21 11.55
N CYS A 46 14.23 6.12 11.07
CA CYS A 46 13.51 5.16 11.90
C CYS A 46 14.39 4.58 13.01
N GLU A 47 15.61 4.18 12.68
CA GLU A 47 16.52 3.52 13.63
C GLU A 47 17.20 4.52 14.58
N ASN A 48 17.63 5.67 14.05
CA ASN A 48 18.47 6.61 14.77
C ASN A 48 17.66 7.61 15.62
N PHE A 49 16.44 7.95 15.21
CA PHE A 49 15.66 9.00 15.86
C PHE A 49 14.23 8.57 16.21
N LEU A 50 13.41 8.19 15.23
CA LEU A 50 11.98 7.95 15.45
C LEU A 50 11.73 6.77 16.40
N GLY A 51 12.46 5.67 16.20
CA GLY A 51 12.49 4.47 17.03
C GLY A 51 12.77 4.81 18.50
N PRO A 52 13.95 5.38 18.81
CA PRO A 52 14.32 5.77 20.18
C PRO A 52 13.39 6.82 20.83
N ASN A 53 12.83 7.75 20.05
CA ASN A 53 11.98 8.83 20.58
C ASN A 53 10.48 8.49 20.64
N GLY A 54 10.09 7.21 20.45
CA GLY A 54 8.72 6.76 20.67
C GLY A 54 7.71 7.14 19.57
N PHE A 55 8.18 7.60 18.40
CA PHE A 55 7.31 7.85 17.25
C PHE A 55 6.68 6.56 16.73
N ALA A 56 5.41 6.59 16.36
CA ALA A 56 4.69 5.40 15.99
C ALA A 56 4.65 5.12 14.48
N GLY A 57 4.78 6.14 13.64
CA GLY A 57 4.69 5.96 12.20
C GLY A 57 5.30 7.05 11.34
N VAL A 58 5.49 6.72 10.07
CA VAL A 58 5.92 7.62 9.01
C VAL A 58 4.93 7.56 7.86
N GLN A 59 4.41 8.72 7.45
CA GLN A 59 3.76 8.88 6.15
C GLN A 59 4.84 9.17 5.10
N VAL A 60 4.87 8.35 4.04
CA VAL A 60 5.79 8.51 2.92
C VAL A 60 5.06 9.13 1.72
N SER A 61 5.78 9.92 0.93
CA SER A 61 5.28 10.44 -0.36
C SER A 61 4.93 9.30 -1.33
N PRO A 62 4.11 9.54 -2.38
CA PRO A 62 3.60 8.48 -3.25
C PRO A 62 4.69 7.53 -3.77
N VAL A 63 4.48 6.23 -3.55
CA VAL A 63 5.50 5.18 -3.78
C VAL A 63 5.42 4.56 -5.17
N ASN A 64 4.29 4.75 -5.86
CA ASN A 64 4.08 4.26 -7.20
C ASN A 64 4.75 5.16 -8.25
N GLU A 65 5.08 4.58 -9.39
CA GLU A 65 5.68 5.27 -10.52
C GLU A 65 4.82 6.46 -10.95
N ASN A 66 5.47 7.61 -11.05
CA ASN A 66 4.85 8.88 -11.37
C ASN A 66 5.43 9.49 -12.64
N ALA A 67 4.70 10.41 -13.26
CA ALA A 67 5.17 11.18 -14.39
C ALA A 67 6.40 12.00 -14.02
N VAL A 68 7.38 12.05 -14.91
CA VAL A 68 8.52 12.96 -14.80
C VAL A 68 8.14 14.29 -15.42
N LYS A 69 8.29 15.38 -14.66
CA LYS A 69 7.99 16.74 -15.12
C LYS A 69 9.24 17.61 -15.15
N ASP A 70 9.26 18.62 -16.01
CA ASP A 70 10.37 19.56 -16.08
C ASP A 70 10.60 20.24 -14.72
N SER A 71 11.86 20.44 -14.35
CA SER A 71 12.28 20.98 -13.04
C SER A 71 11.94 20.11 -11.82
N ARG A 72 11.40 18.90 -12.02
CA ARG A 72 11.13 17.90 -10.96
C ARG A 72 10.36 18.43 -9.75
N PRO A 73 9.23 19.15 -9.94
CA PRO A 73 8.46 19.71 -8.85
C PRO A 73 7.85 18.60 -7.99
N TRP A 74 7.64 18.86 -6.71
CA TRP A 74 7.08 17.87 -5.76
C TRP A 74 5.74 17.27 -6.22
N TRP A 75 4.90 18.07 -6.87
CA TRP A 75 3.57 17.65 -7.30
C TRP A 75 3.60 16.62 -8.43
N GLU A 76 4.75 16.37 -9.07
CA GLU A 76 4.87 15.34 -10.11
C GLU A 76 4.52 13.94 -9.57
N ARG A 77 4.74 13.70 -8.27
CA ARG A 77 4.43 12.42 -7.60
C ARG A 77 2.94 12.12 -7.51
N TYR A 78 2.11 13.15 -7.59
CA TYR A 78 0.66 13.03 -7.60
C TYR A 78 0.11 12.81 -9.01
N GLN A 79 0.95 12.45 -9.99
CA GLN A 79 0.53 12.05 -11.34
C GLN A 79 0.99 10.62 -11.64
N PRO A 80 0.26 9.59 -11.14
CA PRO A 80 0.60 8.19 -11.39
C PRO A 80 0.68 7.84 -12.88
N ILE A 81 1.68 7.05 -13.27
CA ILE A 81 1.76 6.43 -14.60
C ILE A 81 1.58 4.92 -14.52
N SER A 82 2.11 4.29 -13.48
CA SER A 82 1.89 2.86 -13.22
C SER A 82 1.95 2.59 -11.71
N TYR A 83 1.75 1.33 -11.33
CA TYR A 83 1.87 0.87 -9.94
C TYR A 83 3.21 0.20 -9.63
N LYS A 84 4.21 0.32 -10.52
CA LYS A 84 5.59 -0.07 -10.20
C LYS A 84 6.12 0.78 -9.05
N LEU A 85 6.93 0.21 -8.18
CA LEU A 85 7.53 0.91 -7.03
C LEU A 85 8.90 1.50 -7.42
N GLU A 86 8.92 2.38 -8.42
CA GLU A 86 10.13 3.05 -8.89
C GLU A 86 9.88 4.55 -8.97
N THR A 87 10.48 5.32 -8.06
CA THR A 87 10.26 6.76 -7.92
C THR A 87 11.57 7.51 -7.66
N ARG A 88 11.50 8.85 -7.55
CA ARG A 88 12.65 9.68 -7.13
C ARG A 88 13.27 9.24 -5.80
N SER A 89 12.49 8.62 -4.92
CA SER A 89 12.94 8.23 -3.60
C SER A 89 13.62 6.86 -3.53
N GLY A 90 13.45 6.01 -4.56
CA GLY A 90 14.06 4.68 -4.61
C GLY A 90 13.24 3.67 -5.43
N ASN A 91 13.77 2.45 -5.47
CA ASN A 91 13.14 1.28 -6.09
C ASN A 91 12.42 0.38 -5.06
N GLU A 92 11.80 -0.69 -5.56
CA GLU A 92 11.05 -1.65 -4.75
C GLU A 92 11.89 -2.31 -3.65
N GLN A 93 13.15 -2.66 -3.95
CA GLN A 93 14.04 -3.30 -2.98
C GLN A 93 14.38 -2.35 -1.83
N GLN A 94 14.65 -1.08 -2.13
CA GLN A 94 14.89 -0.05 -1.13
C GLN A 94 13.63 0.21 -0.29
N PHE A 95 12.45 0.21 -0.91
CA PHE A 95 11.18 0.38 -0.19
C PHE A 95 10.94 -0.78 0.78
N ALA A 96 11.10 -2.03 0.32
CA ALA A 96 10.99 -3.21 1.16
C ALA A 96 12.01 -3.21 2.32
N SER A 97 13.24 -2.78 2.06
CA SER A 97 14.28 -2.61 3.08
C SER A 97 13.87 -1.60 4.15
N MET A 98 13.40 -0.42 3.74
CA MET A 98 12.90 0.62 4.64
C MET A 98 11.74 0.12 5.50
N VAL A 99 10.73 -0.49 4.88
CA VAL A 99 9.58 -1.06 5.61
C VAL A 99 10.03 -2.10 6.64
N LYS A 100 10.96 -2.99 6.27
CA LYS A 100 11.50 -4.02 7.18
C LYS A 100 12.22 -3.38 8.38
N ARG A 101 13.12 -2.43 8.12
CA ARG A 101 13.94 -1.76 9.14
C ARG A 101 13.10 -0.93 10.10
N CYS A 102 12.20 -0.10 9.58
CA CYS A 102 11.28 0.70 10.40
C CYS A 102 10.36 -0.19 11.26
N ASN A 103 9.79 -1.26 10.70
CA ASN A 103 8.95 -2.17 11.48
C ASN A 103 9.74 -2.90 12.59
N ALA A 104 11.01 -3.22 12.37
CA ALA A 104 11.85 -3.87 13.38
C ALA A 104 12.06 -2.99 14.63
N VAL A 105 11.99 -1.67 14.49
CA VAL A 105 12.08 -0.70 15.59
C VAL A 105 10.72 -0.14 16.02
N GLY A 106 9.63 -0.78 15.59
CA GLY A 106 8.26 -0.43 15.99
C GLY A 106 7.67 0.81 15.33
N VAL A 107 8.27 1.30 14.24
CA VAL A 107 7.78 2.44 13.45
C VAL A 107 7.04 1.92 12.21
N ARG A 108 5.75 2.26 12.08
CA ARG A 108 4.90 1.83 10.97
C ARG A 108 5.03 2.74 9.75
N ILE A 109 4.82 2.19 8.55
CA ILE A 109 4.86 2.95 7.29
C ILE A 109 3.44 3.11 6.74
N TYR A 110 3.06 4.34 6.44
CA TYR A 110 1.79 4.72 5.83
C TYR A 110 2.08 5.29 4.45
N VAL A 111 1.52 4.66 3.43
CA VAL A 111 1.74 5.04 2.04
C VAL A 111 0.71 6.09 1.62
N ASP A 112 1.18 7.19 1.02
CA ASP A 112 0.31 8.11 0.27
C ASP A 112 -0.12 7.43 -1.05
N VAL A 113 -1.38 6.98 -1.12
CA VAL A 113 -1.92 6.23 -2.25
C VAL A 113 -2.78 7.13 -3.12
N ILE A 114 -2.40 7.27 -4.40
CA ILE A 114 -3.18 8.02 -5.39
C ILE A 114 -3.89 7.03 -6.32
N PHE A 115 -5.16 6.74 -6.03
CA PHE A 115 -6.01 5.85 -6.84
C PHE A 115 -7.10 6.58 -7.63
N ASN A 116 -7.29 7.87 -7.35
CA ASN A 116 -8.39 8.66 -7.93
C ASN A 116 -8.16 9.02 -9.41
N HIS A 117 -6.91 9.23 -9.81
CA HIS A 117 -6.55 9.73 -11.14
C HIS A 117 -5.16 9.24 -11.57
N MET A 118 -4.83 9.46 -12.83
CA MET A 118 -3.53 9.17 -13.45
C MET A 118 -2.91 10.47 -14.01
N ALA A 119 -1.71 10.39 -14.57
CA ALA A 119 -1.05 11.53 -15.20
C ALA A 119 -1.86 12.12 -16.36
N ALA A 120 -2.01 13.44 -16.34
CA ALA A 120 -2.62 14.22 -17.42
C ALA A 120 -1.60 14.49 -18.54
N ASP A 121 -2.03 15.24 -19.56
CA ASP A 121 -1.19 15.62 -20.70
C ASP A 121 0.16 16.23 -20.27
N GLY A 122 1.22 15.91 -21.03
CA GLY A 122 2.60 16.28 -20.71
C GLY A 122 3.27 15.36 -19.67
N GLY A 123 2.69 14.19 -19.35
CA GLY A 123 3.27 13.15 -18.52
C GLY A 123 3.42 11.84 -19.29
N THR A 124 4.24 11.83 -20.33
CA THR A 124 4.31 10.70 -21.29
C THR A 124 5.22 9.56 -20.85
N TYR A 125 6.11 9.79 -19.88
CA TYR A 125 7.03 8.79 -19.35
C TYR A 125 7.16 8.88 -17.83
N GLY A 126 7.30 7.72 -17.20
CA GLY A 126 7.37 7.55 -15.76
C GLY A 126 8.78 7.34 -15.25
N THR A 127 8.94 7.49 -13.94
CA THR A 127 10.20 7.29 -13.22
C THR A 127 10.76 5.87 -13.31
N GLY A 128 9.94 4.88 -13.67
CA GLY A 128 10.29 3.46 -13.88
C GLY A 128 10.16 3.01 -15.33
N GLY A 129 10.28 3.95 -16.27
CA GLY A 129 10.34 3.70 -17.71
C GLY A 129 9.00 3.35 -18.38
N SER A 130 7.88 3.38 -17.66
CA SER A 130 6.56 3.19 -18.28
C SER A 130 6.17 4.40 -19.11
N THR A 131 5.42 4.19 -20.19
CA THR A 131 4.93 5.27 -21.05
C THR A 131 3.41 5.36 -21.02
N ALA A 132 2.86 6.56 -20.88
CA ALA A 132 1.43 6.80 -20.99
C ALA A 132 1.07 7.22 -22.42
N ARG A 133 0.07 6.56 -23.03
CA ARG A 133 -0.54 7.03 -24.29
C ARG A 133 -1.87 7.68 -23.99
N HIS A 134 -1.96 8.99 -24.14
CA HIS A 134 -3.20 9.76 -24.00
C HIS A 134 -4.17 9.59 -25.19
N GLN A 135 -3.99 8.54 -26.02
CA GLN A 135 -4.72 8.39 -27.29
C GLN A 135 -6.21 8.06 -27.12
N HIS A 136 -6.68 7.82 -25.88
CA HIS A 136 -8.10 7.69 -25.56
C HIS A 136 -8.41 8.33 -24.20
N PRO A 137 -9.10 9.50 -24.16
CA PRO A 137 -9.55 10.13 -22.91
C PRO A 137 -10.53 9.26 -22.09
N GLU A 138 -11.07 8.20 -22.69
CA GLU A 138 -12.14 7.36 -22.17
C GLU A 138 -11.69 6.35 -21.09
N LEU A 139 -10.38 6.11 -20.91
CA LEU A 139 -9.86 5.09 -19.98
C LEU A 139 -9.52 5.63 -18.59
N SER A 140 -10.23 6.65 -18.12
CA SER A 140 -10.23 7.09 -16.72
C SER A 140 -10.86 6.08 -15.74
N TRP A 141 -11.40 4.95 -16.21
CA TRP A 141 -12.25 4.06 -15.40
C TRP A 141 -11.63 2.72 -14.96
N SER A 142 -10.35 2.45 -15.20
CA SER A 142 -9.72 1.20 -14.71
C SER A 142 -9.55 1.14 -13.18
N ALA A 143 -9.77 2.25 -12.46
CA ALA A 143 -9.80 2.27 -10.99
C ALA A 143 -10.94 1.43 -10.38
N LEU A 144 -12.04 1.18 -11.12
CA LEU A 144 -13.16 0.37 -10.62
C LEU A 144 -12.90 -1.14 -10.62
N PHE A 145 -11.97 -1.64 -11.45
CA PHE A 145 -11.70 -3.08 -11.49
C PHE A 145 -10.82 -3.58 -10.33
N LEU A 146 -10.02 -2.70 -9.72
CA LEU A 146 -9.16 -3.05 -8.57
C LEU A 146 -9.88 -2.94 -7.22
N ALA A 147 -10.88 -2.07 -7.10
CA ALA A 147 -11.72 -2.01 -5.90
C ALA A 147 -12.52 -3.31 -5.69
N GLY A 148 -12.87 -4.03 -6.75
CA GLY A 148 -13.52 -5.34 -6.68
C GLY A 148 -12.62 -6.47 -6.19
N LEU A 149 -11.31 -6.40 -6.45
CA LEU A 149 -10.35 -7.46 -6.08
C LEU A 149 -9.86 -7.34 -4.63
N LEU A 150 -9.85 -6.12 -4.07
CA LEU A 150 -9.43 -5.86 -2.68
C LEU A 150 -10.52 -6.17 -1.63
N LEU A 151 -11.78 -6.32 -2.04
CA LEU A 151 -12.87 -6.77 -1.16
C LEU A 151 -13.02 -8.30 -1.07
N ASP A 152 -12.30 -9.09 -1.89
CA ASP A 152 -12.41 -10.56 -1.91
C ASP A 152 -11.19 -11.30 -1.31
N LEU A 153 -10.34 -10.60 -0.55
CA LEU A 153 -9.31 -11.23 0.29
C LEU A 153 -9.74 -11.28 1.77
N ARG A 154 -10.93 -11.81 2.04
CA ARG A 154 -11.16 -12.48 3.33
C ARG A 154 -10.70 -13.94 3.21
N PRO A 155 -9.90 -14.46 4.14
CA PRO A 155 -9.61 -15.89 4.17
C PRO A 155 -10.90 -16.64 4.51
N SER A 156 -11.47 -17.34 3.53
CA SER A 156 -12.47 -18.37 3.78
C SER A 156 -11.78 -19.53 4.48
N THR A 157 -11.86 -19.57 5.80
CA THR A 157 -11.73 -20.79 6.58
C THR A 157 -12.91 -21.68 6.24
N THR A 158 -12.84 -22.40 5.12
CA THR A 158 -13.70 -23.56 4.85
C THR A 158 -12.88 -24.59 4.12
N THR A 159 -12.61 -25.67 4.83
CA THR A 159 -11.95 -26.89 4.41
C THR A 159 -12.53 -27.38 3.08
N ARG A 160 -11.87 -27.09 1.97
CA ARG A 160 -12.23 -27.67 0.67
C ARG A 160 -11.65 -29.08 0.61
N ARG A 161 -12.52 -30.09 0.78
CA ARG A 161 -12.21 -31.49 0.41
C ARG A 161 -11.66 -31.51 -1.02
N GLN A 162 -10.43 -32.01 -1.19
CA GLN A 162 -9.92 -32.38 -2.51
C GLN A 162 -10.69 -33.60 -3.03
N PRO A 163 -11.19 -33.60 -4.27
CA PRO A 163 -11.49 -34.84 -4.97
C PRO A 163 -10.15 -35.44 -5.44
N SER A 164 -9.90 -36.68 -5.00
CA SER A 164 -8.80 -37.53 -5.39
C SER A 164 -8.69 -37.68 -6.92
N ALA A 165 -7.62 -37.16 -7.50
CA ALA A 165 -7.21 -37.46 -8.86
C ALA A 165 -6.57 -38.86 -8.89
N GLN A 166 -7.22 -39.80 -9.56
CA GLN A 166 -6.66 -41.10 -9.88
C GLN A 166 -5.49 -40.94 -10.86
N LEU A 167 -4.27 -41.26 -10.42
CA LEU A 167 -3.14 -41.52 -11.31
C LEU A 167 -3.38 -42.83 -12.07
N ARG A 168 -3.52 -42.75 -13.40
CA ARG A 168 -3.25 -43.89 -14.30
C ARG A 168 -1.81 -43.77 -14.80
N ALA A 169 -0.98 -44.69 -14.34
CA ALA A 169 0.32 -45.00 -14.92
C ALA A 169 0.16 -45.77 -16.24
N GLY A 170 1.01 -45.50 -17.24
CA GLY A 170 1.13 -46.40 -18.39
C GLY A 170 1.95 -45.90 -19.59
N ARG A 171 3.26 -46.16 -19.51
CA ARG A 171 4.18 -46.67 -20.57
C ARG A 171 4.46 -45.86 -21.83
N SER A 172 5.73 -45.47 -21.92
CA SER A 172 6.53 -45.38 -23.14
C SER A 172 6.60 -46.73 -23.87
N ALA A 173 6.52 -46.66 -25.19
CA ALA A 173 7.17 -47.53 -26.17
C ALA A 173 7.81 -46.62 -27.21
#